data_AF-A0AAW9J0I5-F1
#
_entry.id   AF-A0AAW9J0I5-F1
#
_cell.length_a   1.000
_cell.length_b   1.000
_cell.length_c   1.000
_cell.angle_alpha   90.00
_cell.angle_beta   90.00
_cell.angle_gamma   90.00
#
_symmetry.space_group_name_H-M   'P 1'
#
loop_
_entity.id
_entity.type
_entity.pdbx_description
1 polymer ?
#
loop_
_entity_poly.entity_id
_entity_poly.type
_entity_poly.pdbx_seq_one_letter_code
_entity_poly.pdbx_strand_id
1 'polypeptide(L)'
;IQESKIDEINICIDEGGTYYIKDRDKKDIFNEFMKELIECRIDSDAKMEDIIISGLITNAPKKVIIHGKDNCLNKEFINTIENVFEDKVSYCEGCSLCTEKEDKF
;
A
#
# COMPACT_ATOMS: atom_id res chain seq x y z
N ILE A 1 -13.89 5.44 -18.27
CA ILE A 1 -12.47 5.47 -17.84
C ILE A 1 -12.51 5.93 -16.40
N GLN A 2 -12.17 5.08 -15.44
CA GLN A 2 -12.23 5.42 -14.02
C GLN A 2 -11.05 6.37 -13.74
N GLU A 3 -11.33 7.61 -13.34
CA GLU A 3 -10.28 8.58 -12.97
C GLU A 3 -9.58 8.07 -11.71
N SER A 4 -8.24 8.04 -11.72
CA SER A 4 -7.45 7.69 -10.54
C SER A 4 -7.80 8.66 -9.41
N LYS A 5 -8.31 8.12 -8.30
CA LYS A 5 -8.63 8.90 -7.09
C LYS A 5 -7.36 9.37 -6.37
N ILE A 6 -6.29 8.59 -6.47
CA ILE A 6 -5.00 8.82 -5.81
C ILE A 6 -3.89 8.64 -6.85
N ASP A 7 -3.07 9.66 -7.06
CA ASP A 7 -2.01 9.62 -8.08
C ASP A 7 -0.86 8.69 -7.70
N GLU A 8 -0.36 8.79 -6.46
CA GLU A 8 0.76 8.01 -5.95
C GLU A 8 0.42 7.39 -4.60
N ILE A 9 0.73 6.10 -4.45
CA ILE A 9 0.58 5.35 -3.22
C ILE A 9 1.95 4.81 -2.81
N ASN A 10 2.29 5.03 -1.54
CA ASN A 10 3.53 4.60 -0.90
C ASN A 10 3.19 3.47 0.08
N ILE A 11 3.67 2.25 -0.22
CA ILE A 11 3.57 1.08 0.65
C ILE A 11 4.87 0.97 1.44
N CYS A 12 4.83 1.27 2.73
CA CYS A 12 6.00 1.23 3.60
C CYS A 12 5.97 -0.02 4.48
N ILE A 13 7.09 -0.74 4.53
CA ILE A 13 7.22 -1.97 5.32
C ILE A 13 8.31 -1.74 6.38
N ASP A 14 7.89 -1.75 7.65
CA ASP A 14 8.82 -1.58 8.76
C ASP A 14 9.68 -2.82 9.01
N GLU A 15 10.68 -2.70 9.88
CA GLU A 15 11.59 -3.79 10.27
C GLU A 15 10.86 -5.00 10.88
N GLY A 16 9.62 -4.83 11.36
CA GLY A 16 8.78 -5.89 11.91
C GLY A 16 7.87 -6.58 10.88
N GLY A 17 7.85 -6.11 9.63
CA GLY A 17 6.96 -6.60 8.58
C GLY A 17 5.56 -5.98 8.59
N THR A 18 5.34 -4.91 9.37
CA THR A 18 4.08 -4.16 9.39
C THR A 18 4.00 -3.25 8.17
N TYR A 19 2.82 -3.18 7.54
CA TYR A 19 2.58 -2.33 6.38
C TYR A 19 1.99 -0.98 6.79
N TYR A 20 2.36 0.07 6.06
CA TYR A 20 1.78 1.41 6.19
C TYR A 20 1.50 1.96 4.80
N ILE A 21 0.32 2.55 4.60
CA ILE A 21 -0.10 3.06 3.29
C ILE A 21 -0.22 4.57 3.37
N LYS A 22 0.62 5.25 2.58
CA LYS A 22 0.64 6.71 2.52
C LYS A 22 0.38 7.21 1.10
N ASP A 23 -0.21 8.38 0.97
CA ASP A 23 -0.31 9.08 -0.32
C ASP A 23 0.98 9.86 -0.65
N ARG A 24 0.93 10.68 -1.71
CA ARG A 24 2.01 11.60 -2.13
C ARG A 24 2.40 12.64 -1.07
N ASP A 25 1.46 13.01 -0.19
CA ASP A 25 1.61 14.03 0.85
C ASP A 25 2.01 13.39 2.19
N LYS A 26 2.36 12.10 2.17
CA LYS A 26 2.74 11.26 3.32
C LYS A 26 1.61 11.07 4.34
N LYS A 27 0.36 11.34 3.96
CA LYS A 27 -0.79 11.11 4.82
C LYS A 27 -1.14 9.63 4.82
N ASP A 28 -1.40 9.07 5.99
CA ASP A 28 -1.92 7.70 6.08
C ASP A 28 -3.32 7.62 5.45
N ILE A 29 -3.46 6.70 4.50
CA ILE A 29 -4.71 6.43 3.77
C ILE A 29 -5.19 4.99 3.95
N PHE A 30 -4.60 4.22 4.87
CA PHE A 30 -5.01 2.84 5.13
C PHE A 30 -6.47 2.77 5.61
N ASN A 31 -6.86 3.75 6.44
CA ASN A 31 -8.25 3.89 6.89
C ASN A 31 -9.23 4.19 5.75
N GLU A 32 -8.78 4.84 4.66
CA GLU A 32 -9.62 5.09 3.49
C GLU A 32 -9.86 3.77 2.73
N PHE A 33 -8.83 2.94 2.59
CA PHE A 33 -8.97 1.61 1.95
C PHE A 33 -9.90 0.71 2.76
N MET A 34 -9.72 0.66 4.08
CA MET A 34 -10.60 -0.10 4.97
C MET A 34 -12.07 0.28 4.81
N LYS A 35 -12.38 1.58 4.71
CA LYS A 35 -13.76 2.05 4.50
C LYS A 35 -14.31 1.57 3.16
N GLU A 36 -13.55 1.73 2.07
CA GLU A 36 -13.97 1.28 0.74
C GLU A 36 -14.22 -0.24 0.71
N LEU A 37 -13.39 -1.03 1.41
CA LEU A 37 -13.57 -2.48 1.55
C LEU A 37 -14.85 -2.88 2.28
N ILE A 38 -15.17 -2.20 3.38
CA ILE A 38 -16.42 -2.42 4.12
C ILE A 38 -17.62 -2.09 3.23
N GLU A 39 -17.55 -1.02 2.44
CA GLU A 39 -18.59 -0.66 1.47
C GLU A 39 -18.74 -1.74 0.37
N CYS A 40 -17.65 -2.40 -0.02
CA CYS A 40 -17.67 -3.55 -0.93
C CYS A 40 -18.22 -4.85 -0.32
N ARG A 41 -18.63 -4.86 0.96
CA ARG A 41 -19.08 -6.05 1.72
C ARG A 41 -18.05 -7.17 1.76
N ILE A 42 -16.78 -6.82 1.71
CA ILE A 42 -15.70 -7.78 1.92
C ILE A 42 -15.63 -8.10 3.42
N ASP A 43 -15.43 -9.37 3.74
CA ASP A 43 -15.51 -9.92 5.09
C ASP A 43 -14.54 -9.21 6.07
N SER A 44 -14.93 -9.09 7.35
CA SER A 44 -14.14 -8.39 8.37
C SER A 44 -12.85 -9.12 8.76
N ASP A 45 -12.68 -10.37 8.31
CA ASP A 45 -11.46 -11.18 8.49
C ASP A 45 -10.42 -10.99 7.37
N ALA A 46 -10.58 -9.98 6.51
CA ALA A 46 -9.63 -9.68 5.45
C ALA A 46 -8.23 -9.38 6.00
N LYS A 47 -7.20 -9.97 5.39
CA LYS A 47 -5.80 -9.68 5.76
C LYS A 47 -5.41 -8.29 5.29
N MET A 48 -4.40 -7.71 5.95
CA MET A 48 -3.88 -6.40 5.58
C MET A 48 -3.43 -6.35 4.12
N GLU A 49 -2.81 -7.42 3.62
CA GLU A 49 -2.41 -7.55 2.22
C GLU A 49 -3.61 -7.51 1.25
N ASP A 50 -4.70 -8.20 1.58
CA ASP A 50 -5.92 -8.21 0.77
C ASP A 50 -6.58 -6.82 0.75
N ILE A 51 -6.54 -6.13 1.90
CA ILE A 51 -7.02 -4.76 2.04
C ILE A 51 -6.23 -3.82 1.12
N ILE A 52 -4.90 -3.94 1.13
CA ILE A 52 -4.02 -3.11 0.29
C ILE A 52 -4.28 -3.40 -1.18
N ILE A 53 -4.32 -4.67 -1.60
CA ILE A 53 -4.58 -5.04 -3.00
C ILE A 53 -5.93 -4.51 -3.46
N SER A 54 -6.99 -4.70 -2.67
CA SER A 54 -8.33 -4.22 -3.01
C SER A 54 -8.39 -2.69 -3.11
N GLY A 55 -7.74 -1.98 -2.17
CA GLY A 55 -7.63 -0.53 -2.20
C GLY A 55 -6.86 -0.03 -3.43
N LEU A 56 -5.76 -0.68 -3.80
CA LEU A 56 -5.01 -0.36 -5.02
C LEU A 56 -5.86 -0.58 -6.28
N ILE A 57 -6.61 -1.68 -6.36
CA ILE A 57 -7.50 -1.98 -7.50
C ILE A 57 -8.59 -0.92 -7.61
N THR A 58 -9.21 -0.57 -6.47
CA THR A 58 -10.33 0.38 -6.40
C THR A 58 -9.89 1.80 -6.76
N ASN A 59 -8.71 2.22 -6.29
CA ASN A 59 -8.18 3.56 -6.52
C ASN A 59 -7.42 3.70 -7.85
N ALA A 60 -7.00 2.58 -8.43
CA ALA A 60 -6.25 2.49 -9.69
C ALA A 60 -5.15 3.57 -9.78
N PRO A 61 -4.17 3.57 -8.86
CA PRO A 61 -3.17 4.62 -8.80
C PRO A 61 -2.36 4.69 -10.09
N LYS A 62 -1.76 5.86 -10.34
CA LYS A 62 -0.82 6.02 -11.45
C LYS A 62 0.56 5.49 -11.07
N LYS A 63 0.89 5.45 -9.78
CA LYS A 63 2.19 5.01 -9.28
C LYS A 63 2.07 4.35 -7.90
N VAL A 64 2.77 3.24 -7.72
CA VAL A 64 2.89 2.49 -6.47
C VAL A 64 4.37 2.40 -6.12
N ILE A 65 4.78 2.95 -4.98
CA ILE A 65 6.16 2.86 -4.51
C ILE A 65 6.22 1.95 -3.30
N ILE A 66 7.05 0.91 -3.38
CA ILE A 66 7.28 -0.03 -2.29
C ILE A 66 8.56 0.36 -1.56
N HIS A 67 8.45 0.67 -0.28
CA HIS A 67 9.54 1.05 0.62
C HIS A 67 9.84 -0.09 1.59
N GLY A 68 11.13 -0.38 1.80
CA GLY A 68 11.54 -1.44 2.73
C GLY A 68 11.20 -2.85 2.24
N LYS A 69 11.29 -3.11 0.92
CA LYS A 69 10.98 -4.42 0.31
C LYS A 69 11.63 -5.59 1.05
N ASP A 70 12.86 -5.42 1.51
CA ASP A 70 13.61 -6.46 2.23
C ASP A 70 12.98 -6.87 3.57
N ASN A 71 12.17 -6.00 4.16
CA ASN A 71 11.43 -6.31 5.38
C ASN A 71 10.12 -7.06 5.12
N CYS A 72 9.72 -7.22 3.85
CA CYS A 72 8.48 -7.91 3.51
C CYS A 72 8.60 -9.41 3.78
N LEU A 73 7.81 -9.90 4.74
CA LEU A 73 7.75 -11.32 5.07
C LEU A 73 6.93 -12.12 4.03
N ASN A 74 6.02 -11.45 3.31
CA ASN A 74 5.12 -12.07 2.35
C ASN A 74 5.53 -11.73 0.90
N LYS A 75 6.36 -12.59 0.30
CA LYS A 75 6.81 -12.39 -1.10
C LYS A 75 5.68 -12.51 -2.12
N GLU A 76 4.65 -13.30 -1.83
CA GLU A 76 3.50 -13.47 -2.74
C GLU A 76 2.70 -12.17 -2.86
N PHE A 77 2.59 -11.41 -1.79
CA PHE A 77 1.96 -10.09 -1.80
C PHE A 77 2.67 -9.12 -2.75
N ILE A 78 4.00 -9.00 -2.65
CA ILE A 78 4.79 -8.15 -3.55
C ILE A 78 4.64 -8.60 -5.01
N ASN A 79 4.76 -9.90 -5.27
CA ASN A 79 4.61 -10.46 -6.60
C ASN A 79 3.19 -10.18 -7.17
N THR A 80 2.16 -10.22 -6.32
CA THR A 80 0.79 -9.89 -6.75
C THR A 80 0.69 -8.43 -7.17
N ILE A 81 1.24 -7.50 -6.39
CA ILE A 81 1.25 -6.08 -6.75
C ILE A 81 2.01 -5.85 -8.07
N GLU A 82 3.18 -6.46 -8.24
CA GLU A 82 3.95 -6.36 -9.49
C GLU A 82 3.17 -6.89 -10.69
N ASN A 83 2.49 -8.02 -10.57
CA ASN A 83 1.75 -8.61 -11.69
C ASN A 83 0.46 -7.84 -12.03
N VAL A 84 -0.17 -7.20 -11.04
CA VAL A 84 -1.44 -6.47 -11.24
C VAL A 84 -1.21 -5.03 -11.72
N PHE A 85 -0.16 -4.37 -11.22
CA PHE A 85 0.10 -2.95 -11.50
C PHE A 85 1.29 -2.72 -12.42
N GLU A 86 2.05 -3.77 -12.75
CA GLU A 86 3.07 -3.80 -13.79
C GLU A 86 4.01 -2.57 -13.76
N ASP A 87 3.99 -1.75 -14.81
CA ASP A 87 4.86 -0.58 -15.01
C ASP A 87 4.65 0.55 -13.99
N LYS A 88 3.57 0.49 -13.21
CA LYS A 88 3.25 1.49 -12.18
C LYS A 88 3.97 1.24 -10.87
N VAL A 89 4.58 0.06 -10.69
CA VAL A 89 5.28 -0.32 -9.47
C VAL A 89 6.74 0.11 -9.53
N SER A 90 7.22 0.70 -8.45
CA SER A 90 8.62 1.09 -8.28
C SER A 90 9.10 0.76 -6.88
N TYR A 91 10.40 0.51 -6.74
CA TYR A 91 11.03 0.24 -5.46
C TYR A 91 11.79 1.46 -4.97
N CYS A 92 11.69 1.74 -3.68
CA CYS A 92 12.48 2.78 -3.05
C CYS A 92 13.85 2.24 -2.62
N GLU A 93 14.91 2.92 -3.05
CA GLU A 93 16.31 2.64 -2.67
C GLU A 93 16.70 3.23 -1.31
N GLY A 94 15.73 3.70 -0.52
CA GLY A 94 15.94 4.37 0.76
C GLY A 94 15.58 5.86 0.71
N CYS A 95 14.61 6.27 1.52
CA CYS A 95 14.23 7.67 1.70
C CYS A 95 13.75 7.92 3.14
N SER A 96 13.32 9.15 3.43
CA SER A 96 12.78 9.50 4.76
C SER A 96 11.62 8.59 5.19
N LEU A 97 10.76 8.15 4.27
CA LEU A 97 9.66 7.22 4.57
C LEU A 97 10.14 5.84 5.03
N CYS A 98 11.31 5.38 4.56
CA CYS A 98 11.91 4.12 5.02
C CYS A 98 12.41 4.20 6.47
N THR A 99 12.65 5.41 6.97
CA THR A 99 13.20 5.65 8.31
C THR A 99 12.18 6.24 9.29
N GLU A 100 11.04 6.71 8.78
CA GLU A 100 9.94 7.25 9.59
C GLU A 100 9.32 6.09 10.39
N LYS A 101 9.82 5.87 11.60
CA LYS A 101 9.13 5.08 12.62
C LYS A 101 7.92 5.91 13.04
N GLU A 102 6.72 5.33 13.02
CA GLU A 102 5.60 5.96 13.72
C GLU A 102 5.98 6.00 15.21
N ASP A 103 6.44 7.16 15.67
CA ASP A 103 6.51 7.48 17.09
C ASP A 103 5.07 7.43 17.63
N LYS A 104 4.67 6.26 18.11
CA LYS A 104 3.49 6.09 18.95
C LYS A 104 3.75 6.87 20.25
N PHE A 105 3.30 8.12 20.29
CA PHE A 105 3.13 8.88 21.53
C PHE A 105 2.00 8.29 22.39
#